data_AF-A0A5S9M6W9-F1
#
_entry.id   AF-A0A5S9M6W9-F1
#
_cell.length_a   1.000
_cell.length_b   1.000
_cell.length_c   1.000
_cell.angle_alpha   90.00
_cell.angle_beta   90.00
_cell.angle_gamma   90.00
#
_symmetry.space_group_name_H-M   'P 1'
#
loop_
_entity.id
_entity.type
_entity.pdbx_description
1 polymer ?
#
loop_
_entity_poly.entity_id
_entity_poly.type
_entity_poly.pdbx_seq_one_letter_code
_entity_poly.pdbx_strand_id
1 'polypeptide(L)' 'MSRVKVHPVLGMEDPWNYRNKAQVPVGEREGGLVAGFYQQRTHEIIDMEKCLIQQSKNDEVVQAVKRHMQCVWHQSI' A
#
# COMPACT_ATOMS: atom_id res chain seq x y z
N MET A 1 -13.64 -17.94 -38.10
CA MET A 1 -13.23 -17.20 -36.90
C MET A 1 -13.93 -15.86 -36.91
N SER A 2 -14.74 -15.59 -35.87
CA SER A 2 -15.68 -14.47 -35.80
C SER A 2 -14.97 -13.11 -35.84
N ARG A 3 -15.52 -12.19 -36.65
CA ARG A 3 -15.08 -10.79 -36.80
C ARG A 3 -15.54 -9.96 -35.59
N VAL A 4 -14.98 -10.19 -34.42
CA VAL A 4 -15.31 -9.41 -33.21
C VAL A 4 -14.52 -8.10 -33.23
N LYS A 5 -15.22 -6.97 -33.17
CA LYS A 5 -14.61 -5.65 -33.08
C LYS A 5 -14.10 -5.42 -31.65
N VAL A 6 -12.78 -5.33 -31.49
CA VAL A 6 -12.15 -4.94 -30.23
C VAL A 6 -11.97 -3.42 -30.24
N HIS A 7 -12.55 -2.75 -29.25
CA HIS A 7 -12.40 -1.31 -29.07
C HIS A 7 -11.10 -0.97 -28.31
N PRO A 8 -10.55 0.23 -28.49
CA PRO A 8 -9.42 0.71 -27.69
C PRO A 8 -9.74 0.74 -26.18
N VAL A 9 -8.72 0.58 -25.35
CA VAL A 9 -8.83 0.73 -23.89
C VAL A 9 -9.09 2.21 -23.55
N LEU A 10 -10.06 2.46 -22.67
CA LEU A 10 -10.30 3.80 -22.12
C LEU A 10 -9.37 4.01 -20.92
N GLY A 11 -8.39 4.90 -21.10
CA GLY A 11 -7.47 5.32 -20.03
C GLY A 11 -8.05 6.42 -19.15
N MET A 12 -7.37 6.68 -18.03
CA MET A 12 -7.63 7.82 -17.15
C MET A 12 -6.75 9.01 -17.55
N GLU A 13 -7.24 10.24 -17.43
CA GLU A 13 -6.45 11.46 -17.71
C GLU A 13 -5.29 11.64 -16.73
N ASP A 14 -5.52 11.40 -15.43
CA ASP A 14 -4.50 11.39 -14.37
C ASP A 14 -4.48 10.01 -13.68
N PRO A 15 -3.59 9.08 -14.08
CA PRO A 15 -3.59 7.70 -13.60
C PRO A 15 -2.97 7.49 -12.21
N TRP A 16 -2.95 8.54 -11.37
CA TRP A 16 -2.40 8.52 -10.02
C TRP A 16 -3.47 8.66 -8.95
N ASN A 17 -3.17 8.25 -7.72
CA ASN A 17 -4.02 8.41 -6.53
C ASN A 17 -5.47 7.86 -6.66
N TYR A 18 -5.73 6.94 -7.60
CA TYR A 18 -7.08 6.49 -7.93
C TYR A 18 -7.68 5.49 -6.92
N ARG A 19 -6.87 4.84 -6.07
CA ARG A 19 -7.37 3.89 -5.05
C ARG A 19 -7.96 4.65 -3.86
N ASN A 20 -9.23 4.37 -3.59
CA ASN A 20 -9.96 4.90 -2.44
C ASN A 20 -9.82 4.04 -1.17
N LYS A 21 -9.19 2.86 -1.26
CA LYS A 21 -9.00 1.93 -0.14
C LYS A 21 -7.55 1.46 -0.06
N ALA A 22 -6.97 1.61 1.13
CA ALA A 22 -5.69 1.03 1.50
C ALA A 22 -5.90 -0.21 2.38
N GLN A 23 -5.13 -1.26 2.10
CA GLN A 23 -4.93 -2.41 2.98
C GLN A 23 -3.42 -2.61 3.05
N VAL A 24 -2.89 -2.54 4.27
CA VAL A 24 -1.44 -2.50 4.51
C VAL A 24 -1.12 -3.58 5.55
N PRO A 25 -0.46 -4.67 5.15
CA PRO A 25 0.17 -5.60 6.09
C PRO A 25 1.12 -4.89 7.05
N VAL A 26 1.09 -5.31 8.31
CA VAL A 26 2.05 -4.89 9.35
C VAL A 26 2.74 -6.12 9.89
N GLY A 27 4.06 -6.04 10.07
CA GLY A 27 4.87 -7.10 10.63
C GLY A 27 6.04 -6.56 11.43
N GLU A 28 6.85 -7.46 11.98
CA GLU A 28 8.06 -7.12 12.73
C GLU A 28 9.31 -7.49 11.92
N ARG A 29 10.33 -6.62 11.94
CA ARG A 29 11.63 -6.85 11.33
C ARG A 29 12.70 -6.11 12.13
N GLU A 30 13.80 -6.80 12.43
CA GLU A 30 15.02 -6.18 13.01
C GLU A 30 14.76 -5.32 14.26
N GLY A 31 13.82 -5.73 15.12
CA GLY A 31 13.48 -5.01 16.35
C GLY A 31 12.63 -3.75 16.13
N GLY A 32 11.87 -3.69 15.03
CA GLY A 32 10.87 -2.66 14.79
C GLY A 32 9.72 -3.15 13.92
N LEU A 33 8.71 -2.31 13.71
CA LEU A 33 7.57 -2.61 12.85
C LEU A 33 7.81 -2.15 11.42
N VAL A 34 7.46 -3.01 10.47
CA VAL A 34 7.39 -2.71 9.04
C VAL A 34 5.94 -2.67 8.59
N ALA A 35 5.58 -1.69 7.77
CA ALA A 35 4.23 -1.58 7.22
C ALA A 35 4.31 -1.13 5.76
N GLY A 36 3.74 -1.95 4.87
CA GLY A 36 3.81 -1.68 3.44
C GLY A 36 3.13 -2.77 2.63
N PHE A 37 3.76 -3.27 1.58
CA PHE A 37 3.18 -4.26 0.68
C PHE A 37 4.02 -5.52 0.58
N TYR A 38 3.39 -6.63 0.22
CA TYR A 38 4.12 -7.85 -0.05
C TYR A 38 4.96 -7.72 -1.32
N GLN A 39 6.22 -8.13 -1.23
CA GLN A 39 7.03 -8.38 -2.41
C GLN A 39 6.37 -9.45 -3.28
N GLN A 40 6.45 -9.27 -4.60
CA GLN A 40 5.81 -10.13 -5.58
C GLN A 40 6.10 -11.62 -5.31
N ARG A 41 5.04 -12.42 -5.17
CA ARG A 41 5.08 -13.87 -4.90
C ARG A 41 5.68 -14.27 -3.54
N THR A 42 5.69 -13.38 -2.56
CA THR A 42 6.16 -13.67 -1.19
C THR A 42 5.21 -13.11 -0.14
N HIS A 43 5.47 -13.42 1.14
CA HIS A 43 4.88 -12.73 2.29
C HIS A 43 5.88 -11.77 2.96
N GLU A 44 6.96 -11.41 2.26
CA GLU A 44 7.91 -10.42 2.75
C GLU A 44 7.32 -9.01 2.59
N ILE A 45 7.24 -8.26 3.69
CA ILE A 45 6.72 -6.89 3.69
C ILE A 45 7.84 -5.94 3.31
N ILE A 46 7.64 -5.22 2.21
CA ILE A 46 8.48 -4.08 1.81
C ILE A 46 7.94 -2.84 2.50
N ASP A 47 8.77 -2.24 3.36
CA ASP A 47 8.41 -1.03 4.09
C ASP A 47 8.19 0.14 3.13
N MET A 48 7.15 0.93 3.38
CA MET A 48 6.71 1.94 2.44
C MET A 48 6.28 3.22 3.16
N GLU A 49 6.71 4.36 2.62
CA GLU A 49 6.27 5.68 3.09
C GLU A 49 5.06 6.20 2.31
N LYS A 50 5.02 5.97 0.98
CA LYS A 50 3.99 6.50 0.07
C LYS A 50 3.61 5.51 -1.02
N CYS A 51 2.33 5.47 -1.41
CA CYS A 51 1.86 4.69 -2.54
C CYS A 51 1.25 5.61 -3.62
N LEU A 52 1.89 5.69 -4.80
CA LEU A 52 1.48 6.63 -5.87
C LEU A 52 0.04 6.43 -6.41
N ILE A 53 -0.51 5.23 -6.20
CA ILE A 53 -1.87 4.89 -6.64
C ILE A 53 -2.90 5.05 -5.53
N GLN A 54 -2.49 5.29 -4.29
CA GLN A 54 -3.40 5.56 -3.16
C GLN A 54 -3.66 7.06 -3.04
N GLN A 55 -4.83 7.42 -2.50
CA GLN A 55 -5.10 8.79 -2.10
C GLN A 55 -4.08 9.26 -1.05
N SER A 56 -3.61 10.50 -1.13
CA SER A 56 -2.60 11.04 -0.20
C SER A 56 -3.03 10.95 1.26
N LYS A 57 -4.32 11.16 1.54
CA LYS A 57 -4.91 10.98 2.88
C LYS A 57 -4.76 9.56 3.42
N ASN A 58 -4.79 8.54 2.55
CA ASN A 58 -4.58 7.16 2.97
C ASN A 58 -3.13 6.96 3.43
N ASP A 59 -2.17 7.50 2.69
CA ASP A 59 -0.75 7.43 3.07
C ASP A 59 -0.51 8.12 4.42
N GLU A 60 -1.07 9.32 4.62
CA GLU A 60 -0.98 10.04 5.90
C GLU A 60 -1.52 9.21 7.08
N VAL A 61 -2.69 8.59 6.92
CA VAL A 61 -3.32 7.74 7.93
C VAL A 61 -2.48 6.51 8.22
N VAL A 62 -1.99 5.82 7.19
CA VAL A 62 -1.14 4.63 7.34
C VAL A 62 0.13 4.96 8.12
N GLN A 63 0.80 6.08 7.80
CA GLN A 63 2.00 6.50 8.53
C GLN A 63 1.69 6.88 9.99
N ALA A 64 0.55 7.53 10.24
CA ALA A 64 0.13 7.86 11.60
C ALA A 64 -0.13 6.59 12.44
N VAL A 65 -0.82 5.61 11.87
CA VAL A 65 -1.10 4.32 12.52
C VAL A 65 0.21 3.56 12.78
N LYS A 66 1.11 3.47 11.79
CA LYS A 66 2.43 2.83 11.95
C LYS A 66 3.22 3.43 13.11
N ARG A 67 3.31 4.77 13.19
CA ARG A 67 3.99 5.47 14.30
C ARG A 67 3.36 5.17 15.65
N HIS A 68 2.03 5.14 15.73
CA HIS A 68 1.34 4.83 16.97
C HIS A 68 1.62 3.38 17.42
N MET A 69 1.55 2.42 16.49
CA MET A 69 1.88 1.02 16.76
C MET A 69 3.34 0.85 17.20
N GLN A 70 4.28 1.57 16.57
CA GLN A 70 5.70 1.51 16.94
C GLN A 70 5.95 2.00 18.37
N CYS A 71 5.25 3.06 18.80
CA CYS A 71 5.35 3.57 20.16
C CYS A 71 4.85 2.53 21.18
N VAL A 72 3.69 1.93 20.93
CA VAL A 72 3.10 0.89 21.79
C VAL A 72 3.99 -0.36 21.83
N TRP A 73 4.58 -0.75 20.71
CA TRP A 73 5.49 -1.90 20.63
C TRP A 73 6.71 -1.72 21.54
N HIS A 74 7.36 -0.55 21.52
CA HIS A 74 8.50 -0.26 22.42
C HIS A 74 8.13 -0.21 23.91
N GLN A 75 6.88 0.11 24.26
CA GLN A 75 6.41 0.12 25.66
C GLN A 75 6.05 -1.27 26.19
N SER A 76 5.99 -2.28 25.31
CA SER A 76 5.55 -3.63 25.63
C SER A 76 6.70 -4.65 25.75
N ILE A 77 7.95 -4.17 25.63
CA ILE A 77 9.21 -4.94 25.72
C ILE A 77 9.97 -4.45 26.94
#